data_AF-A0A2G8KMZ9-F1
#
_entry.id   AF-A0A2G8KMZ9-F1
#
_cell.length_a   1.000
_cell.length_b   1.000
_cell.length_c   1.000
_cell.angle_alpha   90.00
_cell.angle_beta   90.00
_cell.angle_gamma   90.00
#
_symmetry.space_group_name_H-M   'P 1'
#
loop_
_entity.id
_entity.type
_entity.pdbx_description
1 polymer ?
#
loop_
_entity_poly.entity_id
_entity_poly.type
_entity_poly.pdbx_seq_one_letter_code
_entity_poly.pdbx_strand_id
1 'polypeptide(L)'
;MRSVLLFVFCVGFLEVCYSQPSVPRRPQGFPYKAECGNVKVEIDLFLDLTCPDSKAAYPVVKQVADYYGNDVHLKTYMFPLPYHRASFLACQGTFGIDSFNKNLTYDWINTVFDQQSSLYNSLTANLGDDKIYE
;
A
#
# COMPACT_ATOMS: atom_id res chain seq x y z
N MET A 1 -0.54 -38.62 33.53
CA MET A 1 -1.62 -37.65 33.21
C MET A 1 -1.16 -36.20 33.37
N ARG A 2 -0.66 -35.78 34.53
CA ARG A 2 -0.22 -34.39 34.80
C ARG A 2 0.91 -33.89 33.86
N SER A 3 1.90 -34.74 33.55
CA SER A 3 3.00 -34.39 32.63
C SER A 3 2.55 -34.28 31.16
N VAL A 4 1.55 -35.06 30.76
CA VAL A 4 0.95 -35.00 29.41
C VAL A 4 0.13 -33.72 29.27
N LEU A 5 -0.63 -33.36 30.30
CA LEU A 5 -1.42 -32.12 30.32
C LEU A 5 -0.52 -30.88 30.26
N LEU A 6 0.59 -30.88 31.00
CA LEU A 6 1.61 -29.81 30.95
C LEU A 6 2.27 -29.70 29.57
N PHE A 7 2.59 -30.83 28.95
CA PHE A 7 3.17 -30.84 27.60
C PHE A 7 2.19 -30.28 26.55
N VAL A 8 0.92 -30.69 26.57
CA VAL A 8 -0.13 -30.16 25.68
C VAL A 8 -0.31 -28.66 25.89
N PHE A 9 -0.30 -28.20 27.14
CA PHE A 9 -0.40 -26.77 27.44
C PHE A 9 0.81 -25.98 26.93
N CYS A 10 2.03 -26.48 27.11
CA CYS A 10 3.26 -25.86 26.59
C CYS A 10 3.29 -25.80 25.06
N VAL A 11 2.93 -26.89 24.37
CA VAL A 11 2.88 -26.93 22.90
C VAL A 11 1.81 -25.98 22.39
N GLY A 12 0.61 -25.96 23.00
CA GLY A 12 -0.45 -25.02 22.64
C GLY A 12 -0.03 -23.56 22.84
N PHE A 13 0.73 -23.25 23.89
CA PHE A 13 1.22 -21.89 24.13
C PHE A 13 2.31 -21.47 23.13
N LEU A 14 3.21 -22.38 22.74
CA LEU A 14 4.23 -22.14 21.73
C LEU A 14 3.60 -21.82 20.36
N GLU A 15 2.58 -22.58 19.93
CA GLU A 15 1.86 -22.33 18.67
C GLU A 15 1.17 -20.96 18.65
N VAL A 16 0.59 -20.51 19.78
CA VAL A 16 0.00 -19.16 19.89
C VAL A 16 1.05 -18.06 19.72
N CYS A 17 2.28 -18.27 20.19
CA CYS A 17 3.38 -17.33 19.99
C CYS A 17 3.84 -17.25 18.52
N TYR A 18 3.85 -18.38 17.79
CA TYR A 18 4.18 -18.41 16.36
C TYR A 18 3.05 -17.87 15.46
N SER A 19 1.81 -17.85 15.95
CA SER A 19 0.66 -17.27 15.24
C SER A 19 0.63 -15.75 15.26
N GLN A 20 1.54 -15.06 15.98
CA GLN A 20 1.57 -13.60 15.94
C GLN A 20 2.19 -13.14 14.61
N PRO A 21 1.49 -12.32 13.81
CA PRO A 21 2.09 -11.75 12.61
C PRO A 21 3.31 -10.93 13.04
N SER A 22 4.48 -11.22 12.45
CA SER A 22 5.69 -10.47 12.75
C SER A 22 5.45 -8.99 12.47
N VAL A 23 5.80 -8.11 13.42
CA VAL A 23 5.75 -6.66 13.20
C VAL A 23 6.52 -6.35 11.91
N PRO A 24 5.90 -5.63 10.95
CA PRO A 24 6.57 -5.30 9.70
C PRO A 24 7.95 -4.70 9.98
N ARG A 25 9.00 -5.23 9.34
CA ARG A 25 10.38 -4.77 9.55
C ARG A 25 10.63 -3.32 9.10
N ARG A 26 9.64 -2.71 8.44
CA ARG A 26 9.70 -1.38 7.84
C ARG A 26 8.39 -0.66 8.16
N PRO A 27 8.41 0.65 8.44
CA PRO A 27 7.20 1.46 8.46
C PRO A 27 6.42 1.22 7.16
N GLN A 28 5.11 1.01 7.29
CA GLN A 28 4.24 0.84 6.14
C GLN A 28 4.15 2.18 5.39
N GLY A 29 4.00 2.13 4.05
CA GLY A 29 3.84 3.30 3.21
C GLY A 29 5.13 3.79 2.52
N PHE A 30 4.94 4.66 1.54
CA PHE A 30 5.95 5.18 0.63
C PHE A 30 6.17 6.68 0.93
N PRO A 31 7.33 7.06 1.52
CA PRO A 31 7.58 8.45 1.88
C PRO A 31 7.74 9.32 0.63
N TYR A 32 7.06 10.46 0.60
CA TYR A 32 7.23 11.46 -0.44
C TYR A 32 8.45 12.32 -0.11
N LYS A 33 9.53 12.15 -0.89
CA LYS A 33 10.85 12.73 -0.64
C LYS A 33 11.48 12.19 0.66
N ALA A 34 12.69 12.63 0.97
CA ALA A 34 13.42 12.15 2.15
C ALA A 34 12.74 12.65 3.44
N GLU A 35 12.63 11.75 4.42
CA GLU A 35 12.17 12.08 5.76
C GLU A 35 13.10 13.12 6.40
N CYS A 36 12.54 14.24 6.85
CA CYS A 36 13.27 15.26 7.60
C CYS A 36 13.19 14.97 9.09
N GLY A 37 14.28 15.21 9.85
CA GLY A 37 14.31 14.91 11.28
C GLY A 37 13.41 15.79 12.17
N ASN A 38 12.83 16.87 11.63
CA ASN A 38 12.04 17.87 12.36
C ASN A 38 10.64 18.08 11.73
N VAL A 39 9.92 16.99 11.44
CA VAL A 39 8.55 17.05 10.91
C VAL A 39 7.58 17.55 11.98
N LYS A 40 6.71 18.50 11.62
CA LYS A 40 5.64 19.02 12.50
C LYS A 40 4.31 18.33 12.28
N VAL A 41 4.04 17.93 11.03
CA VAL A 41 2.79 17.26 10.61
C VAL A 41 3.12 16.09 9.71
N GLU A 42 2.56 14.92 10.02
CA GLU A 42 2.58 13.75 9.15
C GLU A 42 1.20 13.56 8.49
N ILE A 43 1.20 13.36 7.17
CA ILE A 43 0.00 13.08 6.37
C ILE A 43 0.11 11.65 5.85
N ASP A 44 -0.76 10.78 6.34
CA ASP A 44 -0.93 9.43 5.81
C ASP A 44 -2.01 9.42 4.73
N LEU A 45 -1.59 9.27 3.47
CA LEU A 45 -2.47 9.30 2.30
C LEU A 45 -2.73 7.88 1.78
N PHE A 46 -3.93 7.36 1.98
CA PHE A 46 -4.35 6.07 1.44
C PHE A 46 -4.89 6.24 0.01
N LEU A 47 -4.27 5.55 -0.96
CA LEU A 47 -4.61 5.65 -2.37
C LEU A 47 -4.97 4.30 -2.98
N ASP A 48 -6.02 4.30 -3.79
CA ASP A 48 -6.26 3.29 -4.81
C ASP A 48 -5.88 3.89 -6.17
N LEU A 49 -4.89 3.31 -6.85
CA LEU A 49 -4.39 3.85 -8.12
C LEU A 49 -5.40 3.76 -9.28
N THR A 50 -6.46 2.98 -9.12
CA THR A 50 -7.56 2.85 -10.08
C THR A 50 -8.79 3.68 -9.72
N CYS A 51 -8.80 4.30 -8.54
CA CYS A 51 -9.91 5.15 -8.10
C CYS A 51 -9.80 6.58 -8.66
N PRO A 52 -10.86 7.10 -9.30
CA PRO A 52 -10.85 8.47 -9.83
C PRO A 52 -10.78 9.54 -8.72
N ASP A 53 -11.37 9.30 -7.56
CA ASP A 53 -11.32 10.23 -6.43
C ASP A 53 -9.91 10.30 -5.82
N SER A 54 -9.21 9.15 -5.71
CA SER A 54 -7.80 9.13 -5.34
C SER A 54 -6.95 9.93 -6.32
N LYS A 55 -7.18 9.80 -7.63
CA LYS A 55 -6.50 10.58 -8.67
C LYS A 55 -6.78 12.08 -8.55
N ALA A 56 -8.01 12.46 -8.19
CA ALA A 56 -8.39 13.86 -8.01
C ALA A 56 -7.77 14.49 -6.75
N ALA A 57 -7.70 13.75 -5.63
CA ALA A 57 -7.20 14.26 -4.35
C ALA A 57 -5.67 14.32 -4.28
N TYR A 58 -4.98 13.31 -4.84
CA TYR A 58 -3.53 13.14 -4.72
C TYR A 58 -2.69 14.38 -5.10
N PRO A 59 -2.95 15.10 -6.21
CA PRO A 59 -2.14 16.26 -6.59
C PRO A 59 -2.16 17.39 -5.55
N VAL A 60 -3.31 17.63 -4.93
CA VAL A 60 -3.46 18.70 -3.92
C VAL A 60 -2.68 18.36 -2.66
N VAL A 61 -2.77 17.12 -2.18
CA VAL A 61 -2.02 16.67 -0.99
C VAL A 61 -0.51 16.73 -1.24
N LYS A 62 -0.07 16.36 -2.44
CA LYS A 62 1.34 16.49 -2.86
C LYS A 62 1.79 17.95 -2.89
N GLN A 63 0.96 18.86 -3.39
CA GLN A 63 1.24 20.30 -3.37
C GLN A 63 1.38 20.86 -1.95
N VAL A 64 0.58 20.38 -0.99
CA VAL A 64 0.71 20.75 0.43
C VAL A 64 2.08 20.33 0.97
N ALA A 65 2.51 19.08 0.72
CA ALA A 65 3.83 18.61 1.13
C ALA A 65 4.97 19.40 0.44
N ASP A 66 4.80 19.74 -0.83
CA ASP A 66 5.75 20.58 -1.59
C ASP A 66 5.85 22.00 -1.01
N TYR A 67 4.72 22.59 -0.61
CA TYR A 67 4.66 23.97 -0.09
C TYR A 67 5.28 24.11 1.30
N TYR A 68 4.98 23.19 2.22
CA TYR A 68 5.49 23.26 3.60
C TYR A 68 6.86 22.60 3.79
N GLY A 69 7.35 21.84 2.80
CA GLY A 69 8.70 21.27 2.81
C GLY A 69 8.96 20.43 4.06
N ASN A 70 9.99 20.80 4.83
CA ASN A 70 10.42 20.03 5.99
C ASN A 70 9.40 19.99 7.15
N ASP A 71 8.40 20.88 7.16
CA ASP A 71 7.39 20.93 8.21
C ASP A 71 6.30 19.85 8.01
N VAL A 72 6.07 19.38 6.78
CA VAL A 72 5.02 18.40 6.44
C VAL A 72 5.65 17.19 5.76
N HIS A 73 5.47 16.02 6.37
CA HIS A 73 5.84 14.75 5.76
C HIS A 73 4.62 14.07 5.18
N LEU A 74 4.68 13.70 3.90
CA LEU A 74 3.64 12.91 3.24
C LEU A 74 4.12 11.47 3.10
N LYS A 75 3.28 10.54 3.54
CA LYS A 75 3.49 9.10 3.37
C LYS A 75 2.28 8.50 2.68
N THR A 76 2.53 7.82 1.57
CA THR A 76 1.44 7.24 0.75
C THR A 76 1.30 5.76 1.02
N TYR A 77 0.07 5.29 1.21
CA TYR A 77 -0.26 3.90 1.47
C TYR A 77 -1.12 3.38 0.32
N MET A 78 -0.71 2.28 -0.32
CA MET A 78 -1.57 1.64 -1.31
C MET A 78 -2.70 0.91 -0.59
N PHE A 79 -3.94 1.26 -0.94
CA PHE A 79 -5.15 0.72 -0.34
C PHE A 79 -6.08 0.22 -1.45
N PRO A 80 -5.84 -1.01 -1.97
CA PRO A 80 -6.57 -1.49 -3.11
C PRO A 80 -8.01 -1.86 -2.74
N LEU A 81 -8.99 -1.20 -3.37
CA LEU A 81 -10.40 -1.46 -3.10
C LEU A 81 -10.85 -2.74 -3.80
N PRO A 82 -11.60 -3.63 -3.13
CA PRO A 82 -11.90 -4.98 -3.63
C PRO A 82 -12.81 -4.98 -4.87
N TYR A 83 -13.50 -3.88 -5.14
CA TYR A 83 -14.37 -3.71 -6.30
C TYR A 83 -13.67 -3.08 -7.51
N HIS A 84 -12.39 -2.74 -7.41
CA HIS A 84 -11.57 -2.32 -8.55
C HIS A 84 -10.65 -3.47 -8.98
N ARG A 85 -10.93 -4.10 -10.12
CA ARG A 85 -10.31 -5.36 -10.53
C ARG A 85 -8.79 -5.28 -10.70
N ALA A 86 -8.30 -4.16 -11.22
CA ALA A 86 -6.87 -3.92 -11.44
C ALA A 86 -6.15 -3.34 -10.21
N SER A 87 -6.89 -2.98 -9.15
CA SER A 87 -6.35 -2.25 -8.01
C SER A 87 -5.30 -3.05 -7.22
N PHE A 88 -5.56 -4.34 -7.00
CA PHE A 88 -4.60 -5.21 -6.33
C PHE A 88 -3.29 -5.36 -7.12
N LEU A 89 -3.38 -5.54 -8.45
CA LEU A 89 -2.20 -5.62 -9.32
C LEU A 89 -1.42 -4.29 -9.35
N ALA A 90 -2.12 -3.15 -9.41
CA ALA A 90 -1.49 -1.83 -9.35
C ALA A 90 -0.76 -1.62 -8.00
N CYS A 91 -1.37 -2.05 -6.89
CA CYS A 91 -0.75 -2.05 -5.57
C CYS A 91 0.52 -2.91 -5.53
N GLN A 92 0.45 -4.16 -6.02
CA GLN A 92 1.63 -5.03 -6.13
C GLN A 92 2.74 -4.42 -6.98
N GLY A 93 2.37 -3.78 -8.11
CA GLY A 93 3.29 -3.05 -8.97
C GLY A 93 4.05 -1.95 -8.22
N THR A 94 3.36 -1.17 -7.38
CA THR A 94 3.98 -0.14 -6.55
C THR A 94 5.03 -0.71 -5.60
N PHE A 95 4.72 -1.81 -4.90
CA PHE A 95 5.69 -2.50 -4.05
C PHE A 95 6.88 -3.05 -4.85
N GLY A 96 6.62 -3.58 -6.05
CA GLY A 96 7.65 -4.05 -6.96
C GLY A 96 8.62 -2.94 -7.36
N ILE A 97 8.10 -1.79 -7.81
CA ILE A 97 8.91 -0.63 -8.18
C ILE A 97 9.68 -0.08 -6.99
N ASP A 98 9.06 0.06 -5.82
CA ASP A 98 9.74 0.57 -4.63
C ASP A 98 10.89 -0.35 -4.18
N SER A 99 10.67 -1.67 -4.27
CA SER A 99 11.70 -2.67 -3.96
C SER A 99 12.89 -2.62 -4.93
N PHE A 100 12.64 -2.25 -6.19
CA PHE A 100 13.67 -2.11 -7.22
C PHE A 100 14.41 -0.78 -7.08
N ASN A 101 13.70 0.34 -6.99
CA ASN A 101 14.25 1.67 -6.80
C ASN A 101 13.21 2.61 -6.18
N LYS A 102 13.42 2.95 -4.89
CA LYS A 102 12.55 3.84 -4.10
C LYS A 102 12.34 5.23 -4.71
N ASN A 103 13.27 5.71 -5.52
CA ASN A 103 13.15 7.03 -6.15
C ASN A 103 12.10 7.03 -7.28
N LEU A 104 11.71 5.85 -7.79
CA LEU A 104 10.72 5.72 -8.87
C LEU A 104 9.29 5.56 -8.37
N THR A 105 9.08 5.40 -7.06
CA THR A 105 7.76 5.08 -6.50
C THR A 105 6.70 6.13 -6.84
N TYR A 106 7.01 7.41 -6.72
CA TYR A 106 6.07 8.49 -7.06
C TYR A 106 5.92 8.70 -8.56
N ASP A 107 6.98 8.46 -9.36
CA ASP A 107 6.89 8.48 -10.83
C ASP A 107 5.99 7.36 -11.35
N TRP A 108 6.07 6.18 -10.74
CA TRP A 108 5.15 5.07 -10.98
C TRP A 108 3.70 5.46 -10.63
N ILE A 109 3.45 6.00 -9.44
CA ILE A 109 2.11 6.45 -9.03
C ILE A 109 1.54 7.46 -10.04
N ASN A 110 2.34 8.45 -10.46
CA ASN A 110 1.92 9.42 -11.48
C ASN A 110 1.58 8.73 -12.81
N THR A 111 2.44 7.82 -13.28
CA THR A 111 2.25 7.09 -14.53
C THR A 111 0.97 6.24 -14.51
N VAL A 112 0.71 5.54 -13.41
CA VAL A 112 -0.52 4.75 -13.26
C VAL A 112 -1.74 5.66 -13.25
N PHE A 113 -1.68 6.81 -12.57
CA PHE A 113 -2.78 7.78 -12.64
C PHE A 113 -2.97 8.37 -14.03
N ASP A 114 -1.91 8.62 -14.79
CA ASP A 114 -2.00 9.09 -16.18
C ASP A 114 -2.68 8.05 -17.08
N GLN A 115 -2.36 6.76 -16.88
CA GLN A 115 -2.95 5.64 -17.62
C GLN A 115 -4.20 5.05 -16.97
N GLN A 116 -4.74 5.67 -15.92
CA GLN A 116 -5.78 5.08 -15.06
C GLN A 116 -7.01 4.57 -15.81
N SER A 117 -7.42 5.26 -16.88
CA SER A 117 -8.58 4.85 -17.69
C SER A 117 -8.43 3.47 -18.32
N SER A 118 -7.19 3.03 -18.59
CA SER A 118 -6.88 1.69 -19.11
C SER A 118 -7.05 0.57 -18.08
N LEU A 119 -7.23 0.93 -16.80
CA LEU A 119 -7.34 0.00 -15.67
C LEU A 119 -8.76 -0.09 -15.12
N TYR A 120 -9.72 0.60 -15.73
CA TYR A 120 -11.12 0.60 -15.29
C TYR A 120 -11.82 -0.73 -15.58
N ASN A 121 -12.68 -1.13 -14.64
CA ASN A 121 -13.52 -2.32 -14.77
C ASN A 121 -14.37 -2.34 -16.05
N SER A 122 -14.73 -1.17 -16.59
CA SER A 122 -15.53 -1.07 -17.82
C SER A 122 -14.87 -1.76 -19.01
N LEU A 123 -13.53 -1.81 -19.04
CA LEU A 123 -12.78 -2.48 -20.11
C LEU A 123 -12.83 -4.00 -20.03
N THR A 124 -13.10 -4.55 -18.83
CA THR A 124 -13.21 -5.98 -18.59
C THR A 124 -14.62 -6.40 -18.19
N ALA A 125 -15.62 -5.52 -18.33
CA ALA A 125 -16.97 -5.75 -17.83
C ALA A 125 -17.63 -7.03 -18.39
N ASN A 126 -17.25 -7.41 -19.61
CA ASN A 126 -17.76 -8.59 -20.31
C ASN A 126 -16.88 -9.85 -20.13
N LEU A 127 -15.79 -9.76 -19.36
CA LEU A 127 -14.87 -10.87 -19.11
C LEU A 127 -15.16 -11.50 -17.73
N GLY A 128 -15.03 -12.82 -17.68
CA GLY A 128 -14.96 -13.57 -16.42
C GLY A 128 -13.59 -13.37 -15.75
N ASP A 129 -13.53 -13.54 -14.44
CA ASP A 129 -12.30 -13.34 -13.66
C ASP A 129 -11.16 -14.27 -14.14
N ASP A 130 -11.49 -15.46 -14.65
CA ASP A 130 -10.54 -16.39 -15.26
C ASP A 130 -9.77 -15.77 -16.44
N LYS A 131 -10.42 -14.90 -17.23
CA LYS A 131 -9.80 -14.22 -18.38
C LYS A 131 -9.10 -12.92 -18.02
N ILE A 132 -9.32 -12.41 -16.82
CA ILE A 132 -8.71 -11.16 -16.35
C ILE A 132 -7.35 -11.42 -15.70
N TYR A 133 -7.19 -12.59 -15.08
CA TYR A 133 -6.01 -12.95 -14.30
C TYR A 133 -5.17 -14.11 -14.88
N GLU A 134 -5.51 -14.59 -16.09
CA GLU A 134 -4.67 -15.49 -16.93
C GLU A 134 -3.44 -14.75 -17.48
#